data_AF-A0ABC8KUK8-F1
#
_entry.id   AF-A0ABC8KUK8-F1
#
_cell.length_a   1.000
_cell.length_b   1.000
_cell.length_c   1.000
_cell.angle_alpha   90.00
_cell.angle_beta   90.00
_cell.angle_gamma   90.00
#
_symmetry.space_group_name_H-M   'P 1'
#
loop_
_entity.id
_entity.type
_entity.pdbx_description
1 polymer ?
#
loop_
_entity_poly.entity_id
_entity_poly.type
_entity_poly.pdbx_seq_one_letter_code
_entity_poly.pdbx_strand_id
1 'polypeptide(L)'
;MSIMVFSTDVIANKVFVCGGVPDKQDQSKQLDSIEWLKTAMCPLNGKCRKGKDGLASGQGTDASQVKAALDLAASFAALKLNRVVIYKCSF
;
A
#
# COMPACT_ATOMS: atom_id res chain seq x y z
N MET A 1 8.79 5.84 -10.23
CA MET A 1 8.72 5.94 -8.76
C MET A 1 7.44 5.26 -8.33
N SER A 2 7.49 4.30 -7.40
CA SER A 2 6.28 3.65 -6.88
C SER A 2 5.80 4.36 -5.62
N ILE A 3 4.49 4.50 -5.47
CA ILE A 3 3.89 5.31 -4.42
C ILE A 3 2.77 4.51 -3.74
N MET A 4 2.69 4.60 -2.41
CA MET A 4 1.57 4.11 -1.64
C MET A 4 1.12 5.18 -0.64
N VAL A 5 -0.19 5.34 -0.47
CA VAL A 5 -0.79 6.34 0.42
C VAL A 5 -1.75 5.64 1.35
N PHE A 6 -1.61 5.93 2.64
CA PHE A 6 -2.52 5.50 3.71
C PHE A 6 -3.32 6.71 4.17
N SER A 7 -4.63 6.62 4.10
CA SER A 7 -5.55 7.57 4.71
C SER A 7 -6.24 6.89 5.89
N THR A 8 -6.15 7.51 7.06
CA THR A 8 -6.63 6.95 8.32
C THR A 8 -7.69 7.85 8.92
N ASP A 9 -8.83 7.27 9.25
CA ASP A 9 -9.89 7.88 10.04
C ASP A 9 -9.87 7.20 11.40
N VAL A 10 -9.35 7.94 12.39
CA VAL A 10 -9.16 7.39 13.75
C VAL A 10 -10.49 7.25 14.46
N ILE A 11 -11.47 8.10 14.15
CA ILE A 11 -12.79 8.11 14.79
C ILE A 11 -13.62 6.92 14.31
N ALA A 12 -13.64 6.66 13.00
CA ALA A 12 -14.36 5.53 12.42
C ALA A 12 -13.57 4.21 12.46
N ASN A 13 -12.34 4.24 12.98
CA ASN A 13 -11.39 3.12 12.95
C ASN A 13 -11.23 2.50 11.55
N LYS A 14 -11.08 3.37 10.54
CA LYS A 14 -10.98 2.98 9.13
C LYS A 14 -9.65 3.41 8.54
N VAL A 15 -9.14 2.58 7.64
CA VAL A 15 -7.92 2.87 6.87
C VAL A 15 -8.21 2.62 5.41
N PHE A 16 -7.95 3.60 4.56
CA PHE A 16 -7.94 3.44 3.11
C PHE A 16 -6.49 3.45 2.63
N VAL A 17 -6.13 2.51 1.77
CA VAL A 17 -4.79 2.41 1.21
C VAL A 17 -4.90 2.38 -0.30
N CYS A 18 -4.10 3.19 -1.00
CA CYS A 18 -3.96 3.10 -2.44
C CYS A 18 -2.48 3.05 -2.82
N GLY A 19 -2.14 2.29 -3.85
CA GLY A 19 -0.78 2.11 -4.32
C GLY A 19 -0.72 2.05 -5.84
N GLY A 20 0.32 2.63 -6.41
CA GLY A 20 0.58 2.65 -7.85
C GLY A 20 2.03 2.34 -8.16
N VAL A 21 2.23 1.49 -9.15
CA VAL A 21 3.54 1.11 -9.67
C VAL A 21 3.54 1.42 -11.18
N PRO A 22 4.53 2.16 -11.71
CA PRO A 22 4.58 2.49 -13.14
C PRO A 22 4.78 1.24 -14.02
N ASP A 23 3.99 1.11 -15.09
CA ASP A 23 4.01 -0.05 -16.01
C ASP A 23 5.27 -0.14 -16.90
N LYS A 24 6.06 0.93 -16.99
CA LYS A 24 7.13 1.06 -18.00
C LYS A 24 8.42 1.58 -17.40
N GLN A 25 9.23 0.72 -16.80
CA GLN A 25 10.68 0.89 -16.81
C GLN A 25 11.32 -0.49 -16.93
N ASP A 26 12.07 -0.69 -18.01
CA ASP A 26 13.00 -1.80 -18.19
C ASP A 26 13.82 -2.00 -16.92
N GLN A 27 13.44 -2.96 -16.10
CA GLN A 27 14.29 -3.67 -15.15
C GLN A 27 13.48 -4.77 -14.47
N SER A 28 13.93 -5.99 -14.71
CA SER A 28 13.53 -7.24 -14.10
C SER A 28 13.45 -7.14 -12.58
N LYS A 29 12.23 -6.97 -12.05
CA LYS A 29 11.69 -7.25 -10.68
C LYS A 29 10.53 -6.30 -10.35
N GLN A 30 9.54 -6.23 -11.24
CA GLN A 30 8.38 -5.34 -11.05
C GLN A 30 7.62 -5.71 -9.77
N LEU A 31 7.43 -4.73 -8.90
CA LEU A 31 6.56 -4.80 -7.73
C LEU A 31 5.11 -4.86 -8.23
N ASP A 32 4.41 -5.99 -8.03
CA ASP A 32 2.99 -6.06 -8.34
C ASP A 32 2.23 -5.20 -7.32
N SER A 33 1.47 -4.21 -7.81
CA SER A 33 0.77 -3.26 -6.95
C SER A 33 -0.31 -3.92 -6.07
N ILE A 34 -0.90 -5.03 -6.53
CA ILE A 34 -1.87 -5.81 -5.77
C ILE A 34 -1.21 -6.65 -4.71
N GLU A 35 -0.09 -7.31 -5.01
CA GLU A 35 0.68 -8.04 -4.00
C GLU A 35 1.21 -7.09 -2.93
N TRP A 36 1.77 -5.95 -3.35
CA TRP A 36 2.28 -4.94 -2.43
C TRP A 36 1.18 -4.39 -1.52
N LEU A 37 0.01 -4.09 -2.08
CA LEU A 37 -1.15 -3.68 -1.31
C LEU A 37 -1.64 -4.80 -0.39
N LYS A 38 -1.73 -6.05 -0.85
CA LYS A 38 -2.14 -7.19 -0.01
C LYS A 38 -1.26 -7.32 1.23
N THR A 39 0.06 -7.23 1.06
CA THR A 39 1.01 -7.28 2.18
C THR A 39 0.79 -6.12 3.16
N ALA A 40 0.57 -4.91 2.66
CA ALA A 40 0.24 -3.75 3.49
C ALA A 40 -1.10 -3.91 4.23
N MET A 41 -2.08 -4.58 3.62
CA MET A 41 -3.44 -4.74 4.15
C MET A 41 -3.58 -5.89 5.15
N CYS A 42 -2.65 -6.86 5.18
CA CYS A 42 -2.64 -7.97 6.15
C CYS A 42 -2.90 -7.54 7.60
N PRO A 43 -2.17 -6.57 8.17
CA PRO A 43 -2.38 -6.14 9.55
C PRO A 43 -3.63 -5.25 9.74
N LEU A 44 -4.26 -4.75 8.66
CA LEU A 44 -5.39 -3.83 8.72
C LEU A 44 -6.77 -4.52 8.70
N ASN A 45 -6.79 -5.86 8.69
CA ASN A 45 -7.98 -6.69 8.52
C ASN A 45 -8.87 -6.25 7.34
N GLY A 46 -8.24 -5.85 6.23
CA GLY A 46 -8.92 -5.17 5.15
C GLY A 46 -8.98 -5.92 3.84
N LYS A 47 -9.85 -5.44 2.94
CA LYS A 47 -10.03 -5.99 1.60
C LYS A 47 -9.37 -5.08 0.57
N CYS A 48 -8.67 -5.69 -0.37
CA CYS A 48 -8.02 -5.03 -1.49
C CYS A 48 -8.77 -5.31 -2.80
N ARG A 49 -8.76 -4.33 -3.70
CA ARG A 49 -9.34 -4.38 -5.05
C ARG A 49 -8.31 -3.90 -6.07
N LYS A 50 -8.34 -4.52 -7.25
CA LYS A 50 -7.55 -4.08 -8.39
C LYS A 50 -8.25 -2.94 -9.10
N GLY A 51 -7.58 -1.80 -9.20
CA GLY A 51 -8.02 -0.66 -10.01
C GLY A 51 -7.63 -0.83 -11.47
N LYS A 52 -8.01 0.15 -12.28
CA LYS A 52 -7.49 0.30 -13.66
C LYS A 52 -6.07 0.88 -13.61
N ASP A 53 -5.30 0.66 -14.69
CA ASP A 53 -4.00 1.32 -14.92
C ASP A 53 -2.92 1.05 -13.87
N GLY A 54 -2.78 -0.21 -13.43
CA GLY A 54 -1.70 -0.61 -12.50
C GLY A 54 -1.90 -0.13 -11.07
N LEU A 55 -3.05 0.47 -10.74
CA LEU A 55 -3.39 0.92 -9.40
C LEU A 55 -4.07 -0.19 -8.59
N ALA A 56 -3.76 -0.21 -7.30
CA ALA A 56 -4.38 -1.08 -6.31
C ALA A 56 -4.93 -0.23 -5.17
N SER A 57 -6.12 -0.53 -4.67
CA SER A 57 -6.64 0.13 -3.47
C SER A 57 -7.40 -0.80 -2.54
N GLY A 58 -7.48 -0.46 -1.27
CA GLY A 58 -8.10 -1.31 -0.25
C GLY A 58 -8.57 -0.52 0.95
N GLN A 59 -9.44 -1.14 1.73
CA GLN A 59 -9.97 -0.57 2.97
C GLN A 59 -9.87 -1.59 4.11
N GLY A 60 -9.36 -1.15 5.25
CA GLY A 60 -9.22 -1.89 6.49
C GLY A 60 -9.95 -1.22 7.64
N THR A 61 -10.15 -1.97 8.71
CA THR A 61 -10.94 -1.58 9.89
C THR A 61 -10.13 -1.61 11.18
N ASP A 62 -8.80 -1.61 11.08
CA ASP A 62 -7.90 -1.59 12.23
C ASP A 62 -6.85 -0.48 12.05
N ALA A 63 -7.23 0.75 12.42
CA ALA A 63 -6.37 1.92 12.35
C ALA A 63 -5.21 1.87 13.36
N SER A 64 -5.29 1.02 14.39
CA SER A 64 -4.21 0.84 15.35
C SER A 64 -2.96 0.20 14.72
N GLN A 65 -3.17 -0.60 13.66
CA GLN A 65 -2.12 -1.37 12.99
C GLN A 65 -1.48 -0.66 11.80
N VAL A 66 -1.79 0.63 11.58
CA VAL A 66 -1.26 1.41 10.44
C VAL A 66 0.26 1.44 10.42
N LYS A 67 0.92 1.51 11.58
CA LYS A 67 2.38 1.51 11.62
C LYS A 67 2.95 0.17 11.12
N ALA A 68 2.40 -0.96 11.57
CA ALA A 68 2.81 -2.27 11.10
C ALA A 68 2.56 -2.43 9.58
N ALA A 69 1.45 -1.88 9.07
CA ALA A 69 1.13 -1.85 7.65
C ALA A 69 2.17 -1.07 6.82
N LEU A 70 2.59 0.11 7.31
CA LEU A 70 3.63 0.93 6.68
C LEU A 70 4.98 0.20 6.65
N ASP A 71 5.38 -0.40 7.78
CA ASP A 71 6.65 -1.11 7.91
C ASP A 71 6.72 -2.34 6.98
N LEU A 72 5.61 -3.09 6.86
CA LEU A 72 5.48 -4.21 5.92
C LEU A 72 5.50 -3.76 4.46
N ALA A 73 4.78 -2.67 4.14
CA ALA A 73 4.77 -2.10 2.79
C ALA A 73 6.17 -1.64 2.36
N ALA A 74 6.90 -0.95 3.25
CA ALA A 74 8.27 -0.50 2.98
C ALA A 74 9.22 -1.69 2.80
N SER A 75 9.13 -2.69 3.67
CA SER A 75 9.97 -3.90 3.62
C SER A 75 9.75 -4.68 2.32
N PHE A 76 8.49 -4.92 1.94
CA PHE A 76 8.16 -5.64 0.71
C PHE A 76 8.63 -4.87 -0.54
N ALA A 77 8.45 -3.54 -0.55
CA ALA A 77 8.94 -2.69 -1.61
C ALA A 77 10.47 -2.71 -1.74
N ALA A 78 11.21 -2.65 -0.63
CA ALA A 78 12.67 -2.65 -0.61
C ALA A 78 13.28 -3.95 -1.18
N LEU A 79 12.58 -5.08 -1.08
CA LEU A 79 13.00 -6.35 -1.68
C LEU A 79 12.90 -6.36 -3.22
N LYS A 80 12.08 -5.46 -3.78
CA LYS A 80 11.72 -5.47 -5.21
C LYS A 80 12.24 -4.24 -5.94
N LEU A 81 12.34 -3.08 -5.27
CA LEU A 81 12.68 -1.79 -5.85
C LEU A 81 13.65 -1.00 -4.96
N ASN A 82 14.50 -0.19 -5.59
CA ASN A 82 15.44 0.70 -4.89
C ASN A 82 14.80 2.01 -4.38
N ARG A 83 13.61 2.40 -4.86
CA ARG A 83 12.95 3.65 -4.46
C ARG A 83 11.43 3.54 -4.43
N VAL A 84 10.87 3.80 -3.26
CA VAL A 84 9.42 3.88 -3.01
C VAL A 84 9.13 5.05 -2.08
N VAL A 85 7.98 5.70 -2.26
CA VAL A 85 7.49 6.74 -1.36
C VAL A 85 6.18 6.29 -0.73
N ILE A 86 6.09 6.35 0.60
CA ILE A 86 4.89 5.99 1.35
C ILE A 86 4.41 7.20 2.16
N TYR A 87 3.16 7.60 1.96
CA TYR A 87 2.53 8.72 2.66
C TYR A 87 1.47 8.23 3.65
N LYS A 88 1.36 8.93 4.79
CA LYS A 88 0.28 8.74 5.76
C LYS A 88 -0.46 10.07 5.98
N CYS A 89 -1.77 10.06 5.74
CA CYS A 89 -2.70 11.12 6.11
C CYS A 89 -3.61 10.61 7.24
N SER A 90 -3.87 11.47 8.22
CA SER A 90 -4.76 11.18 9.35
C SER A 90 -5.76 12.31 9.51
N PHE A 91 -7.02 11.95 9.73
CA PHE A 91 -8.16 12.83 9.94
C PHE A 91 -8.84 12.50 11.27
#